data_AF-A0A959Y3N9-F1
#
_entry.id   AF-A0A959Y3N9-F1
#
_cell.length_a   1.000
_cell.length_b   1.000
_cell.length_c   1.000
_cell.angle_alpha   90.00
_cell.angle_beta   90.00
_cell.angle_gamma   90.00
#
_symmetry.space_group_name_H-M   'P 1'
#
loop_
_entity.id
_entity.type
_entity.pdbx_description
1 polymer ?
#
loop_
_entity_poly.entity_id
_entity_poly.type
_entity_poly.pdbx_seq_one_letter_code
_entity_poly.pdbx_strand_id
1 'polypeptide(L)'
;RQARATLDLWAERNRPLYAEGHKPPLVIVSSSGGGLRAMLWTYRCLQLADSLVGGDLMDRTALISGSSGGLIGAAYYRQVDWLAGRTDTVDVRDRRHLDAMSEDILNPVAFSFVTNDLFLRYRRVKDGTHTYTRDRGYAFERRLNELTGDLLHQRLADLRAAEERAEMPLLVMSPTTINDGRRLLIASSPVGFLTDTRTSPFVTVDASPESVELSRFFRAQEADSLRLTSALR
;
A
#
# COMPACT_ATOMS: atom_id res chain seq x y z
N ARG A 1 -7.45 19.12 -6.28
CA ARG A 1 -8.85 19.31 -5.81
C ARG A 1 -9.27 18.13 -4.93
N GLN A 2 -9.26 16.89 -5.44
CA GLN A 2 -9.61 15.70 -4.64
C GLN A 2 -8.75 15.51 -3.38
N ALA A 3 -7.41 15.48 -3.50
CA ALA A 3 -6.52 15.29 -2.35
C ALA A 3 -6.72 16.33 -1.23
N ARG A 4 -7.07 17.57 -1.59
CA ARG A 4 -7.41 18.60 -0.60
C ARG A 4 -8.73 18.30 0.10
N ALA A 5 -9.76 17.89 -0.64
CA ALA A 5 -11.05 17.50 -0.06
C ALA A 5 -10.90 16.31 0.89
N THR A 6 -10.09 15.30 0.54
CA THR A 6 -9.78 14.17 1.42
C THR A 6 -9.05 14.62 2.69
N LEU A 7 -8.08 15.54 2.57
CA LEU A 7 -7.39 16.09 3.74
C LEU A 7 -8.31 16.92 4.64
N ASP A 8 -9.22 17.70 4.06
CA ASP A 8 -10.20 18.49 4.79
C ASP A 8 -11.17 17.56 5.56
N LEU A 9 -11.65 16.48 4.93
CA LEU A 9 -12.47 15.44 5.57
C LEU A 9 -11.71 14.72 6.69
N TRP A 10 -10.47 14.32 6.45
CA TRP A 10 -9.61 13.69 7.46
C TRP A 10 -9.45 14.61 8.68
N ALA A 11 -9.19 15.90 8.45
CA ALA A 11 -9.01 16.90 9.51
C ALA A 11 -10.30 17.15 10.30
N GLU A 12 -11.46 17.10 9.64
CA GLU A 12 -12.77 17.18 10.29
C GLU A 12 -13.01 15.98 11.20
N ARG A 13 -12.77 14.75 10.72
CA ARG A 13 -12.93 13.51 11.51
C ARG A 13 -12.00 13.45 12.71
N ASN A 14 -10.81 14.02 12.59
CA ASN A 14 -9.82 14.03 13.67
C ASN A 14 -9.98 15.19 14.66
N ARG A 15 -10.76 16.24 14.33
CA ARG A 15 -10.93 17.41 15.20
C ARG A 15 -11.42 17.08 16.61
N PRO A 16 -12.38 16.15 16.83
CA PRO A 16 -12.85 15.80 18.17
C PRO A 16 -11.77 15.19 19.08
N LEU A 17 -10.66 14.71 18.52
CA LEU A 17 -9.56 14.09 19.27
C LEU A 17 -8.59 15.11 19.88
N TYR A 18 -8.77 16.41 19.60
CA TYR A 18 -7.85 17.46 20.02
C TYR A 18 -8.60 18.66 20.62
N ALA A 19 -7.91 19.43 21.45
CA ALA A 19 -8.48 20.61 22.10
C ALA A 19 -8.95 21.66 21.07
N GLU A 20 -10.01 22.37 21.43
CA GLU A 20 -10.60 23.41 20.58
C GLU A 20 -9.56 24.48 20.21
N GLY A 21 -9.57 24.91 18.94
CA GLY A 21 -8.60 25.87 18.41
C GLY A 21 -7.28 25.29 17.92
N HIS A 22 -7.00 24.00 18.16
CA HIS A 22 -5.82 23.32 17.61
C HIS A 22 -6.14 22.49 16.36
N LYS A 23 -5.22 22.49 15.39
CA LYS A 23 -5.31 21.61 14.22
C LYS A 23 -4.83 20.21 14.59
N PRO A 24 -5.48 19.14 14.09
CA PRO A 24 -4.96 17.78 14.24
C PRO A 24 -3.52 17.67 13.68
N PRO A 25 -2.59 17.00 14.38
CA PRO A 25 -1.28 16.69 13.85
C PRO A 25 -1.42 15.73 12.67
N LEU A 26 -0.73 16.03 11.57
CA LEU A 26 -0.70 15.15 10.40
C LEU A 26 0.17 13.94 10.68
N VAL A 27 -0.44 12.75 10.82
CA VAL A 27 0.30 11.50 11.02
C VAL A 27 0.55 10.83 9.68
N ILE A 28 1.83 10.52 9.43
CA ILE A 28 2.29 9.78 8.25
C ILE A 28 3.03 8.55 8.75
N VAL A 29 2.60 7.37 8.29
CA VAL A 29 3.29 6.11 8.56
C VAL A 29 4.25 5.83 7.42
N SER A 30 5.52 5.65 7.75
CA SER A 30 6.57 5.30 6.80
C SER A 30 7.25 4.01 7.21
N SER A 31 7.38 3.04 6.29
CA SER A 31 8.02 1.76 6.55
C SER A 31 9.20 1.48 5.61
N SER A 32 10.27 0.90 6.16
CA SER A 32 11.45 0.53 5.39
C SER A 32 11.32 -0.87 4.78
N GLY A 33 12.05 -1.10 3.69
CA GLY A 33 12.19 -2.43 3.10
C GLY A 33 13.01 -3.38 3.98
N GLY A 34 12.92 -4.67 3.68
CA GLY A 34 13.68 -5.71 4.39
C GLY A 34 13.08 -7.11 4.31
N GLY A 35 12.36 -7.39 3.21
CA GLY A 35 11.72 -8.69 2.97
C GLY A 35 10.71 -9.10 4.06
N LEU A 36 10.58 -10.41 4.28
CA LEU A 36 9.60 -10.99 5.20
C LEU A 36 9.77 -10.50 6.64
N ARG A 37 11.02 -10.26 7.08
CA ARG A 37 11.28 -9.74 8.43
C ARG A 37 10.71 -8.34 8.61
N ALA A 38 10.90 -7.46 7.63
CA ALA A 38 10.32 -6.11 7.67
C ALA A 38 8.78 -6.13 7.60
N MET A 39 8.22 -7.08 6.87
CA MET A 39 6.77 -7.30 6.78
C MET A 39 6.16 -7.63 8.14
N LEU A 40 6.66 -8.67 8.81
CA LEU A 40 6.25 -9.05 10.16
C LEU A 40 6.48 -7.90 11.17
N TRP A 41 7.69 -7.32 11.15
CA TRP A 41 8.07 -6.29 12.10
C TRP A 41 7.21 -5.04 11.98
N THR A 42 6.94 -4.58 10.74
CA THR A 42 6.10 -3.41 10.52
C THR A 42 4.68 -3.64 11.02
N TYR A 43 4.10 -4.81 10.73
CA TYR A 43 2.76 -5.16 11.25
C TYR A 43 2.74 -5.13 12.78
N ARG A 44 3.74 -5.72 13.44
CA ARG A 44 3.84 -5.74 14.90
C ARG A 44 4.00 -4.33 15.50
N CYS A 45 4.81 -3.49 14.88
CA CYS A 45 4.97 -2.10 15.30
C CYS A 45 3.65 -1.32 15.21
N LEU A 46 2.88 -1.52 14.14
CA LEU A 46 1.57 -0.89 13.99
C LEU A 46 0.55 -1.40 15.00
N GLN A 47 0.47 -2.71 15.24
CA GLN A 47 -0.35 -3.28 16.32
C GLN A 47 -0.04 -2.65 17.69
N LEU A 48 1.25 -2.54 18.02
CA LEU A 48 1.67 -1.96 19.30
C LEU A 48 1.34 -0.46 19.35
N ALA A 49 1.69 0.29 18.32
CA ALA A 49 1.41 1.72 18.26
C ALA A 49 -0.09 2.01 18.37
N ASP A 50 -0.92 1.21 17.70
CA ASP A 50 -2.37 1.32 17.76
C ASP A 50 -2.94 1.05 19.15
N SER A 51 -2.41 0.02 19.84
CA SER A 51 -2.78 -0.25 21.23
C SER A 51 -2.45 0.92 22.18
N LEU A 52 -1.38 1.68 21.89
CA LEU A 52 -0.98 2.83 22.70
C LEU A 52 -1.85 4.07 22.45
N VAL A 53 -2.57 4.13 21.33
CA VAL A 53 -3.48 5.23 20.98
C VAL A 53 -4.95 4.82 20.99
N GLY A 54 -5.27 3.73 21.70
CA GLY A 54 -6.65 3.31 21.95
C GLY A 54 -7.38 2.66 20.76
N GLY A 55 -6.68 2.30 19.69
CA GLY A 55 -7.31 1.77 18.47
C GLY A 55 -7.51 2.79 17.35
N ASP A 56 -7.12 4.05 17.56
CA ASP A 56 -7.38 5.14 16.60
C ASP A 56 -6.20 5.37 15.63
N LEU A 57 -5.19 4.50 15.53
CA LEU A 57 -3.97 4.83 14.79
C LEU A 57 -4.24 5.07 13.31
N MET A 58 -5.07 4.23 12.68
CA MET A 58 -5.40 4.37 11.27
C MET A 58 -6.34 5.55 11.02
N ASP A 59 -7.26 5.86 11.92
CA ASP A 59 -8.11 7.06 11.84
C ASP A 59 -7.27 8.35 11.88
N ARG A 60 -6.20 8.35 12.68
CA ARG A 60 -5.25 9.47 12.78
C ARG A 60 -4.28 9.54 11.61
N THR A 61 -4.02 8.41 10.93
CA THR A 61 -3.03 8.34 9.85
C THR A 61 -3.63 8.88 8.54
N ALA A 62 -3.05 9.96 8.01
CA ALA A 62 -3.48 10.52 6.73
C ALA A 62 -2.91 9.75 5.53
N LEU A 63 -1.68 9.24 5.67
CA LEU A 63 -0.94 8.60 4.58
C LEU A 63 0.01 7.51 5.09
N ILE A 64 0.04 6.40 4.37
CA ILE A 64 1.00 5.31 4.49
C ILE A 64 1.87 5.30 3.23
N SER A 65 3.19 5.24 3.42
CA SER A 65 4.18 5.04 2.37
C SER A 65 5.29 4.13 2.88
N GLY A 66 6.07 3.56 1.98
CA GLY A 66 7.19 2.71 2.38
C GLY A 66 7.80 1.95 1.22
N SER A 67 8.51 0.88 1.54
CA SER A 67 9.19 0.03 0.56
C SER A 67 9.05 -1.46 0.87
N SER A 68 8.87 -2.26 -0.18
CA SER A 68 8.96 -3.73 -0.15
C SER A 68 8.19 -4.36 1.02
N GLY A 69 8.80 -5.30 1.74
CA GLY A 69 8.19 -6.02 2.85
C GLY A 69 7.55 -5.13 3.92
N GLY A 70 8.20 -4.02 4.30
CA GLY A 70 7.60 -3.11 5.29
C GLY A 70 6.31 -2.47 4.81
N LEU A 71 6.22 -2.12 3.52
CA LEU A 71 4.98 -1.59 2.96
C LEU A 71 3.89 -2.65 2.85
N ILE A 72 4.25 -3.90 2.56
CA ILE A 72 3.31 -5.03 2.60
C ILE A 72 2.74 -5.19 4.01
N GLY A 73 3.58 -5.16 5.05
CA GLY A 73 3.13 -5.25 6.45
C GLY A 73 2.19 -4.10 6.83
N ALA A 74 2.52 -2.88 6.42
CA ALA A 74 1.68 -1.71 6.67
C ALA A 74 0.34 -1.75 5.90
N ALA A 75 0.37 -2.16 4.63
CA ALA A 75 -0.83 -2.33 3.81
C ALA A 75 -1.73 -3.43 4.38
N TYR A 76 -1.17 -4.53 4.85
CA TYR A 76 -1.94 -5.59 5.49
C TYR A 76 -2.61 -5.12 6.79
N TYR A 77 -1.86 -4.45 7.68
CA TYR A 77 -2.42 -3.86 8.90
C TYR A 77 -3.60 -2.93 8.59
N ARG A 78 -3.40 -2.02 7.63
CA ARG A 78 -4.44 -1.10 7.15
C ARG A 78 -5.70 -1.82 6.67
N GLN A 79 -5.57 -2.95 5.97
CA GLN A 79 -6.73 -3.73 5.50
C GLN A 79 -7.43 -4.50 6.64
N VAL A 80 -6.68 -4.99 7.62
CA VAL A 80 -7.25 -5.64 8.81
C VAL A 80 -8.01 -4.63 9.66
N ASP A 81 -7.42 -3.47 9.92
CA ASP A 81 -8.07 -2.36 10.62
C ASP A 81 -9.33 -1.88 9.89
N TRP A 82 -9.22 -1.74 8.56
CA TRP A 82 -10.38 -1.49 7.73
C TRP A 82 -11.47 -2.54 7.95
N LEU A 83 -11.17 -3.82 7.87
CA LEU A 83 -12.20 -4.84 8.05
C LEU A 83 -12.76 -4.84 9.47
N ALA A 84 -11.92 -4.72 10.50
CA ALA A 84 -12.32 -4.70 11.92
C ALA A 84 -13.34 -3.59 12.22
N GLY A 85 -13.21 -2.41 11.62
CA GLY A 85 -14.20 -1.34 11.77
C GLY A 85 -15.59 -1.63 11.14
N ARG A 86 -15.77 -2.75 10.43
CA ARG A 86 -17.02 -3.13 9.74
C ARG A 86 -17.52 -4.53 10.12
N THR A 87 -16.80 -5.25 10.98
CA THR A 87 -17.25 -6.57 11.46
C THR A 87 -16.72 -6.86 12.86
N ASP A 88 -17.53 -7.51 13.69
CA ASP A 88 -17.15 -7.94 15.03
C ASP A 88 -16.30 -9.23 15.01
N THR A 89 -15.99 -9.78 13.84
CA THR A 89 -15.29 -11.06 13.67
C THR A 89 -13.78 -10.93 13.48
N VAL A 90 -13.27 -9.70 13.35
CA VAL A 90 -11.85 -9.40 13.10
C VAL A 90 -11.33 -8.50 14.19
N ASP A 91 -10.22 -8.92 14.81
CA ASP A 91 -9.49 -8.14 15.80
C ASP A 91 -8.09 -7.83 15.28
N VAL A 92 -7.76 -6.54 15.14
CA VAL A 92 -6.44 -6.07 14.71
C VAL A 92 -5.30 -6.61 15.58
N ARG A 93 -5.57 -6.94 16.84
CA ARG A 93 -4.60 -7.43 17.84
C ARG A 93 -4.37 -8.93 17.77
N ASP A 94 -5.14 -9.65 16.97
CA ASP A 94 -5.05 -11.10 16.88
C ASP A 94 -3.65 -11.53 16.41
N ARG A 95 -3.06 -12.48 17.13
CA ARG A 95 -1.75 -13.04 16.83
C ARG A 95 -1.73 -13.75 15.47
N ARG A 96 -2.87 -14.26 14.99
CA ARG A 96 -2.99 -14.90 13.68
C ARG A 96 -2.47 -14.02 12.54
N HIS A 97 -2.57 -12.70 12.65
CA HIS A 97 -2.02 -11.80 11.65
C HIS A 97 -0.48 -11.78 11.64
N LEU A 98 0.15 -11.91 12.81
CA LEU A 98 1.60 -12.06 12.91
C LEU A 98 2.04 -13.43 12.40
N ASP A 99 1.32 -14.48 12.76
CA ASP A 99 1.61 -15.83 12.30
C ASP A 99 1.54 -15.87 10.76
N ALA A 100 0.49 -15.31 10.15
CA ALA A 100 0.35 -15.14 8.70
C ALA A 100 1.53 -14.40 8.04
N MET A 101 2.09 -13.37 8.68
CA MET A 101 3.24 -12.62 8.15
C MET A 101 4.59 -13.30 8.42
N SER A 102 4.62 -14.26 9.34
CA SER A 102 5.82 -15.05 9.66
C SER A 102 5.95 -16.31 8.81
N GLU A 103 4.86 -16.72 8.15
CA GLU A 103 4.81 -17.89 7.29
C GLU A 103 5.70 -17.76 6.05
N ASP A 104 6.13 -18.92 5.55
CA ASP A 104 7.05 -18.97 4.43
C ASP A 104 6.35 -18.63 3.10
N ILE A 105 6.80 -17.53 2.50
CA ILE A 105 6.41 -17.08 1.16
C ILE A 105 7.45 -17.51 0.12
N LEU A 106 8.70 -17.75 0.53
CA LEU A 106 9.83 -18.01 -0.36
C LEU A 106 9.84 -19.46 -0.86
N ASN A 107 9.43 -20.46 -0.08
CA ASN A 107 9.41 -21.85 -0.55
C ASN A 107 8.51 -22.08 -1.79
N PRO A 108 7.25 -21.58 -1.83
CA PRO A 108 6.42 -21.63 -3.02
C PRO A 108 7.04 -20.90 -4.22
N VAL A 109 7.73 -19.78 -3.97
CA VAL A 109 8.44 -19.02 -5.01
C VAL A 109 9.65 -19.81 -5.52
N ALA A 110 10.47 -20.40 -4.63
CA ALA A 110 11.58 -21.31 -4.92
C ALA A 110 11.15 -22.50 -5.78
N PHE A 111 10.04 -23.15 -5.42
CA PHE A 111 9.46 -24.23 -6.22
C PHE A 111 9.00 -23.74 -7.60
N SER A 112 8.48 -22.52 -7.69
CA SER A 112 8.12 -21.91 -8.98
C SER A 112 9.34 -21.66 -9.88
N PHE A 113 10.52 -21.39 -9.32
CA PHE A 113 11.77 -21.29 -10.10
C PHE A 113 12.11 -22.61 -10.77
N VAL A 114 12.12 -23.71 -10.01
CA VAL A 114 12.46 -25.03 -10.55
C VAL A 114 11.46 -25.43 -11.63
N THR A 115 10.17 -25.17 -11.43
CA THR A 115 9.12 -25.71 -12.31
C THR A 115 8.76 -24.82 -13.52
N ASN A 116 8.84 -23.48 -13.42
CA ASN A 116 8.48 -22.59 -14.53
C ASN A 116 9.69 -21.99 -15.27
N ASP A 117 10.79 -21.68 -14.58
CA ASP A 117 11.94 -21.00 -15.20
C ASP A 117 12.98 -21.98 -15.75
N LEU A 118 13.15 -23.16 -15.15
CA LEU A 118 14.11 -24.18 -15.63
C LEU A 118 13.54 -25.09 -16.74
N PHE A 119 12.21 -25.30 -16.76
CA PHE A 119 11.56 -26.36 -17.58
C PHE A 119 10.43 -25.91 -18.51
N LEU A 120 10.21 -24.60 -18.74
CA LEU A 120 9.33 -23.97 -19.76
C LEU A 120 8.11 -23.19 -19.21
N ARG A 121 7.95 -21.93 -19.67
CA ARG A 121 6.89 -20.97 -19.27
C ARG A 121 5.60 -21.12 -20.08
N TYR A 122 4.87 -22.22 -19.96
CA TYR A 122 3.62 -22.42 -20.73
C TYR A 122 2.34 -21.96 -20.02
N ARG A 123 2.37 -21.80 -18.69
CA ARG A 123 1.15 -21.55 -17.92
C ARG A 123 0.78 -20.08 -18.00
N ARG A 124 -0.43 -19.80 -18.50
CA ARG A 124 -0.99 -18.44 -18.54
C ARG A 124 -2.01 -18.24 -17.41
N VAL A 125 -2.20 -16.99 -17.01
CA VAL A 125 -3.27 -16.55 -16.12
C VAL A 125 -4.02 -15.42 -16.79
N LYS A 126 -5.34 -15.42 -16.64
CA LYS A 126 -6.21 -14.35 -17.10
C LYS A 126 -6.45 -13.38 -15.95
N ASP A 127 -6.30 -12.09 -16.22
CA ASP A 127 -6.60 -11.04 -15.26
C ASP A 127 -7.41 -9.93 -15.94
N GLY A 128 -8.71 -9.87 -15.64
CA GLY A 128 -9.65 -9.07 -16.43
C GLY A 128 -9.70 -9.52 -17.89
N THR A 129 -9.46 -8.59 -18.81
CA THR A 129 -9.38 -8.83 -20.27
C THR A 129 -7.98 -9.28 -20.71
N HIS A 130 -6.98 -9.18 -19.84
CA HIS A 130 -5.58 -9.43 -20.16
C HIS A 130 -5.18 -10.88 -19.86
N THR A 131 -4.17 -11.38 -20.57
CA THR A 131 -3.58 -12.70 -20.33
C THR A 131 -2.08 -12.55 -20.14
N TYR A 132 -1.60 -13.06 -19.00
CA TYR A 132 -0.19 -12.97 -18.60
C TYR A 132 0.42 -14.36 -18.49
N THR A 133 1.72 -14.46 -18.71
CA THR A 133 2.49 -15.66 -18.37
C THR A 133 2.65 -15.71 -16.85
N ARG A 134 2.42 -16.88 -16.25
CA ARG A 134 2.67 -17.07 -14.81
C ARG A 134 4.17 -16.98 -14.56
N ASP A 135 4.56 -16.06 -13.70
CA ASP A 135 5.93 -15.86 -13.27
C ASP A 135 6.06 -16.01 -11.74
N ARG A 136 7.25 -15.74 -11.21
CA ARG A 136 7.52 -15.73 -9.78
C ARG A 136 6.67 -14.71 -9.02
N GLY A 137 6.34 -13.58 -9.67
CA GLY A 137 5.50 -12.53 -9.10
C GLY A 137 4.10 -13.05 -8.84
N TYR A 138 3.52 -13.77 -9.80
CA TYR A 138 2.24 -14.45 -9.62
C TYR A 138 2.24 -15.44 -8.45
N ALA A 139 3.30 -16.26 -8.31
CA ALA A 139 3.41 -17.21 -7.19
C ALA A 139 3.49 -16.49 -5.83
N PHE A 140 4.29 -15.42 -5.75
CA PHE A 140 4.40 -14.57 -4.57
C PHE A 140 3.05 -13.94 -4.20
N GLU A 141 2.39 -13.29 -5.16
CA GLU A 141 1.13 -12.58 -4.94
C GLU A 141 0.00 -13.52 -4.51
N ARG A 142 -0.05 -14.72 -5.10
CA ARG A 142 -0.99 -15.76 -4.64
C ARG A 142 -0.74 -16.19 -3.21
N ARG A 143 0.51 -16.53 -2.88
CA ARG A 143 0.84 -16.98 -1.52
C ARG A 143 0.58 -15.88 -0.50
N LEU A 144 0.90 -14.63 -0.83
CA LEU A 144 0.61 -13.47 0.01
C LEU A 144 -0.90 -13.29 0.24
N ASN A 145 -1.72 -13.43 -0.79
CA ASN A 145 -3.17 -13.37 -0.65
C ASN A 145 -3.72 -14.53 0.19
N GLU A 146 -3.24 -15.77 -0.02
CA GLU A 146 -3.62 -16.93 0.79
C GLU A 146 -3.32 -16.70 2.28
N LEU A 147 -2.14 -16.18 2.60
CA LEU A 147 -1.74 -15.89 3.99
C LEU A 147 -2.55 -14.76 4.62
N THR A 148 -2.97 -13.78 3.82
CA THR A 148 -3.72 -12.60 4.29
C THR A 148 -5.23 -12.79 4.22
N GLY A 149 -5.72 -13.99 3.92
CA GLY A 149 -7.17 -14.24 3.77
C GLY A 149 -7.80 -13.40 2.67
N ASP A 150 -7.07 -13.19 1.56
CA ASP A 150 -7.45 -12.34 0.42
C ASP A 150 -7.69 -10.85 0.75
N LEU A 151 -7.31 -10.37 1.94
CA LEU A 151 -7.45 -8.95 2.31
C LEU A 151 -6.63 -8.00 1.43
N LEU A 152 -5.54 -8.50 0.85
CA LEU A 152 -4.72 -7.76 -0.13
C LEU A 152 -5.16 -7.98 -1.59
N HIS A 153 -6.15 -8.85 -1.85
CA HIS A 153 -6.67 -9.15 -3.18
C HIS A 153 -7.63 -8.06 -3.65
N GLN A 154 -7.13 -6.83 -3.76
CA GLN A 154 -7.89 -5.64 -4.13
C GLN A 154 -7.34 -5.04 -5.43
N ARG A 155 -8.17 -4.35 -6.20
CA ARG A 155 -7.71 -3.40 -7.21
C ARG A 155 -7.46 -2.04 -6.56
N LEU A 156 -6.58 -1.24 -7.15
CA LEU A 156 -6.42 0.15 -6.74
C LEU A 156 -7.74 0.92 -6.80
N ALA A 157 -8.56 0.68 -7.82
CA ALA A 157 -9.89 1.27 -7.95
C ALA A 157 -10.82 0.95 -6.78
N ASP A 158 -10.75 -0.27 -6.21
CA ASP A 158 -11.65 -0.72 -5.14
C ASP A 158 -11.41 0.06 -3.83
N LEU A 159 -10.16 0.50 -3.62
CA LEU A 159 -9.76 1.26 -2.43
C LEU A 159 -10.07 2.76 -2.54
N ARG A 160 -10.25 3.28 -3.76
CA ARG A 160 -10.35 4.72 -4.05
C ARG A 160 -11.43 5.40 -3.22
N ALA A 161 -12.62 4.81 -3.18
CA ALA A 161 -13.76 5.45 -2.54
C ALA A 161 -13.58 5.57 -1.01
N ALA A 162 -12.99 4.56 -0.38
CA ALA A 162 -12.67 4.56 1.04
C ALA A 162 -11.55 5.56 1.39
N GLU A 163 -10.50 5.60 0.56
CA GLU A 163 -9.41 6.57 0.66
C GLU A 163 -9.90 8.01 0.50
N GLU A 164 -10.72 8.28 -0.52
CA GLU A 164 -11.24 9.62 -0.82
C GLU A 164 -12.15 10.17 0.28
N ARG A 165 -12.89 9.30 0.98
CA ARG A 165 -13.75 9.63 2.14
C ARG A 165 -12.99 9.69 3.46
N ALA A 166 -11.67 9.55 3.45
CA ALA A 166 -10.83 9.49 4.64
C ALA A 166 -11.31 8.44 5.67
N GLU A 167 -11.84 7.32 5.18
CA GLU A 167 -12.26 6.19 6.02
C GLU A 167 -11.10 5.19 6.25
N MET A 168 -10.02 5.35 5.47
CA MET A 168 -8.74 4.68 5.63
C MET A 168 -7.62 5.60 5.15
N PRO A 169 -6.38 5.43 5.64
CA PRO A 169 -5.24 6.22 5.18
C PRO A 169 -5.00 6.07 3.68
N LEU A 170 -4.54 7.14 3.03
CA LEU A 170 -4.04 7.06 1.65
C LEU A 170 -2.85 6.12 1.59
N LEU A 171 -2.78 5.24 0.59
CA LEU A 171 -1.63 4.38 0.36
C LEU A 171 -0.87 4.84 -0.89
N VAL A 172 0.37 5.27 -0.71
CA VAL A 172 1.25 5.71 -1.80
C VAL A 172 2.48 4.83 -1.87
N MET A 173 2.64 4.13 -2.98
CA MET A 173 3.81 3.33 -3.31
C MET A 173 4.72 4.14 -4.26
N SER A 174 6.03 3.97 -4.12
CA SER A 174 7.00 4.70 -4.93
C SER A 174 8.18 3.84 -5.42
N PRO A 175 7.92 2.71 -6.12
CA PRO A 175 9.01 1.91 -6.70
C PRO A 175 9.88 2.73 -7.65
N THR A 176 11.15 2.31 -7.77
CA THR A 176 12.12 2.95 -8.65
C THR A 176 12.03 2.37 -10.07
N THR A 177 11.98 3.25 -11.07
CA THR A 177 12.09 2.88 -12.49
C THR A 177 13.55 2.52 -12.79
N ILE A 178 13.81 1.29 -13.21
CA ILE A 178 15.18 0.79 -13.43
C ILE A 178 15.91 1.56 -14.53
N ASN A 179 15.20 2.01 -15.56
CA ASN A 179 15.80 2.61 -16.74
C ASN A 179 16.43 3.99 -16.46
N ASP A 180 15.92 4.75 -15.50
CA ASP A 180 16.31 6.14 -15.28
C ASP A 180 16.30 6.59 -13.81
N GLY A 181 16.01 5.69 -12.86
CA GLY A 181 16.03 5.97 -11.43
C GLY A 181 14.85 6.80 -10.91
N ARG A 182 13.88 7.19 -11.75
CA ARG A 182 12.74 8.00 -11.32
C ARG A 182 11.75 7.18 -10.48
N ARG A 183 11.11 7.83 -9.51
CA ARG A 183 10.07 7.22 -8.68
C ARG A 183 8.78 7.08 -9.49
N LEU A 184 8.22 5.89 -9.56
CA LEU A 184 6.88 5.67 -10.09
C LEU A 184 5.88 5.74 -8.94
N LEU A 185 5.10 6.81 -8.86
CA LEU A 185 4.08 6.98 -7.83
C LEU A 185 2.81 6.20 -8.21
N ILE A 186 2.43 5.28 -7.33
CA ILE A 186 1.25 4.43 -7.48
C ILE A 186 0.35 4.66 -6.27
N ALA A 187 -0.92 4.95 -6.52
CA ALA A 187 -1.93 5.16 -5.49
C ALA A 187 -3.33 4.86 -6.06
N SER A 188 -4.31 4.64 -5.19
CA SER A 188 -5.71 4.47 -5.61
C SER A 188 -6.26 5.74 -6.28
N SER A 189 -5.84 6.90 -5.78
CA SER A 189 -6.33 8.21 -6.20
C SER A 189 -5.24 8.99 -6.92
N PRO A 190 -5.57 9.96 -7.78
CA PRO A 190 -4.56 10.78 -8.44
C PRO A 190 -3.70 11.56 -7.44
N VAL A 191 -2.39 11.32 -7.49
CA VAL A 191 -1.36 11.90 -6.62
C VAL A 191 -0.39 12.82 -7.37
N GLY A 192 -0.77 13.32 -8.55
CA GLY A 192 0.08 14.23 -9.33
C GLY A 192 0.46 15.56 -8.66
N PHE A 193 -0.03 15.85 -7.45
CA PHE A 193 0.50 16.95 -6.63
C PHE A 193 1.86 16.60 -5.98
N LEU A 194 2.20 15.31 -5.87
CA LEU A 194 3.49 14.80 -5.41
C LEU A 194 4.55 14.75 -6.52
N THR A 195 4.18 15.07 -7.76
CA THR A 195 5.10 15.18 -8.90
C THR A 195 5.38 16.64 -9.27
N ASP A 196 5.07 17.57 -8.37
CA ASP A 196 5.25 18.99 -8.61
C ASP A 196 6.74 19.36 -8.58
N THR A 197 7.22 19.96 -9.66
CA THR A 197 8.62 20.38 -9.83
C THR A 197 8.80 21.87 -9.58
N ARG A 198 7.78 22.60 -9.12
CA ARG A 198 7.92 24.03 -8.82
C ARG A 198 8.98 24.24 -7.75
N THR A 199 10.00 25.02 -8.07
CA THR A 199 11.06 25.41 -7.13
C THR A 199 10.47 26.22 -5.99
N SER A 200 10.70 25.78 -4.76
CA SER A 200 10.41 26.58 -3.57
C SER A 200 11.42 27.72 -3.47
N PRO A 201 11.03 28.94 -3.07
CA PRO A 201 11.98 30.03 -2.82
C PRO A 201 13.03 29.70 -1.73
N PHE A 202 12.83 28.60 -0.99
CA PHE A 202 13.74 28.11 0.05
C PHE A 202 14.67 26.97 -0.41
N VAL A 203 14.60 26.51 -1.67
CA VAL A 203 15.39 25.38 -2.19
C VAL A 203 16.08 25.77 -3.51
N THR A 204 17.40 25.96 -3.45
CA THR A 204 18.28 26.16 -4.61
C THR A 204 18.75 24.82 -5.18
N VAL A 205 17.82 24.07 -5.77
CA VAL A 205 18.13 22.87 -6.57
C VAL A 205 17.37 23.00 -7.89
N ASP A 206 18.02 22.69 -9.00
CA ASP A 206 17.37 22.66 -10.30
C ASP A 206 16.19 21.68 -10.28
N ALA A 207 15.02 22.17 -10.64
CA ALA A 207 13.80 21.39 -10.70
C ALA A 207 13.90 20.32 -11.80
N SER A 208 14.09 19.06 -11.39
CA SER A 208 14.03 17.91 -12.29
C SER A 208 12.77 17.08 -12.01
N PRO A 209 12.11 16.52 -13.04
CA PRO A 209 11.01 15.59 -12.84
C PRO A 209 11.51 14.26 -12.26
N GLU A 210 11.55 14.16 -10.92
CA GLU A 210 12.02 12.99 -10.17
C GLU A 210 10.97 11.87 -10.04
N SER A 211 9.71 12.15 -10.38
CA SER A 211 8.57 11.26 -10.15
C SER A 211 7.62 11.20 -11.34
N VAL A 212 7.11 10.00 -11.64
CA VAL A 212 6.08 9.73 -12.67
C VAL A 212 4.84 9.18 -11.98
N GLU A 213 3.65 9.72 -12.25
CA GLU A 213 2.39 9.20 -11.70
C GLU A 213 1.81 8.09 -12.60
N LEU A 214 1.63 6.87 -12.03
CA LEU A 214 1.15 5.70 -12.76
C LEU A 214 -0.20 5.94 -13.44
N SER A 215 -1.19 6.47 -12.70
CA SER A 215 -2.58 6.64 -13.18
C SER A 215 -2.66 7.59 -14.39
N ARG A 216 -1.78 8.59 -14.46
CA ARG A 216 -1.70 9.51 -15.60
C ARG A 216 -0.91 8.92 -16.76
N PHE A 217 0.26 8.35 -16.46
CA PHE A 217 1.16 7.85 -17.50
C PHE A 217 0.57 6.63 -18.22
N PHE A 218 -0.05 5.70 -17.48
CA PHE A 218 -0.62 4.46 -18.01
C PHE A 218 -2.15 4.49 -18.13
N ARG A 219 -2.75 5.68 -18.29
CA ARG A 219 -4.21 5.83 -18.38
C ARG A 219 -4.83 4.94 -19.46
N ALA A 220 -4.16 4.81 -20.60
CA ALA A 220 -4.63 3.99 -21.73
C ALA A 220 -4.43 2.48 -21.53
N GLN A 221 -3.77 2.06 -20.44
CA GLN A 221 -3.51 0.66 -20.08
C GLN A 221 -4.26 0.24 -18.82
N GLU A 222 -5.38 0.89 -18.51
CA GLU A 222 -6.23 0.55 -17.36
C GLU A 222 -5.47 0.55 -16.03
N ALA A 223 -4.63 1.57 -15.79
CA ALA A 223 -3.79 1.69 -14.58
C ALA A 223 -4.55 1.49 -13.26
N ASP A 224 -5.81 1.89 -13.21
CA ASP A 224 -6.69 1.76 -12.03
C ASP A 224 -7.05 0.29 -11.70
N SER A 225 -6.95 -0.60 -12.68
CA SER A 225 -7.15 -2.05 -12.52
C SER A 225 -5.91 -2.78 -12.03
N LEU A 226 -4.83 -2.09 -11.66
CA LEU A 226 -3.67 -2.75 -11.07
C LEU A 226 -4.06 -3.42 -9.74
N ARG A 227 -3.63 -4.66 -9.51
CA ARG A 227 -3.82 -5.33 -8.22
C ARG A 227 -2.91 -4.68 -7.17
N LEU A 228 -3.42 -4.53 -5.96
CA LEU A 228 -2.65 -4.01 -4.83
C LEU A 228 -1.37 -4.85 -4.61
N THR A 229 -1.47 -6.17 -4.65
CA THR A 229 -0.30 -7.07 -4.51
C THR A 229 0.74 -6.88 -5.60
N SER A 230 0.34 -6.56 -6.83
CA SER A 230 1.28 -6.27 -7.92
C SER A 230 1.97 -4.93 -7.73
N ALA A 231 1.30 -3.95 -7.12
CA ALA A 231 1.88 -2.65 -6.79
C ALA A 231 2.82 -2.69 -5.57
N LEU A 232 2.56 -3.60 -4.62
CA LEU A 232 3.36 -3.79 -3.40
C LEU A 232 4.64 -4.60 -3.61
N ARG A 233 4.72 -5.40 -4.68
CA ARG A 233 5.83 -6.29 -5.00
C ARG A 233 6.94 -5.59 -5.77
#